data_AF-A0A6L8MY53-F1
#
_entry.id   AF-A0A6L8MY53-F1
#
_cell.length_a   1.000
_cell.length_b   1.000
_cell.length_c   1.000
_cell.angle_alpha   90.00
_cell.angle_beta   90.00
_cell.angle_gamma   90.00
#
_symmetry.space_group_name_H-M   'P 1'
#
loop_
_entity.id
_entity.type
_entity.pdbx_description
1 polymer ?
#
loop_
_entity_poly.entity_id
_entity_poly.type
_entity_poly.pdbx_seq_one_letter_code
_entity_poly.pdbx_strand_id
1 'polypeptide(L)'
;MKNWMDYFKPHIVDRGCSLFLNDAVQELEETDEGYCAHVIGSQVYEVAIDFEYGQLVSMWCECPYALEMNHCKHMAAVLFAISKLENQPVVEGKDVSLVQLLDKLTVEQLRAFVLELAQEDRELVNRIHLRFSDQLTTQQVENVKKEIRDLGIPFEDRRLGYIEYKRTGDYELAVEKAMARYLQPLLDRSEYENFLAVSDTFYHQLCQQELDDSDGTMDNLLFRLVGYWKKLLTVAPYSIAQELLDWCLEKLNGYEVAEDFLMEFVEMEFQEEQFLQQKLTYFQADLQAIIEKGDMSSWSWKFRRDRIALLCYRLQVQLGSMEADLLNFQAKHWEVAGLRKLAIAQAVENQQLDRAVHLLQESKQLDAQYRGLVSDYSQQLRDIYRSQGQDDKVREELLEMIFSAGDTDLKLIEELQDFVSKEEWQSYLDDLLEDGRFQSQQLRLLQLADRPQELLDRITASSWFLENLDRFEAYLSEKLPERLRDAYAQAVCQQMEAASSRSRYRQLAGDLVKIAGLPDGKVVSESLRTSWKVQYPRRKAMIEELDAVWW
;
A
#
# COMPACT_ATOMS: atom_id res chain seq x y z
N MET A 1 26.40 19.30 -0.27
CA MET A 1 25.34 19.68 -1.23
C MET A 1 24.40 20.76 -0.66
N LYS A 2 23.92 21.71 -1.47
CA LYS A 2 22.77 22.58 -1.11
C LYS A 2 21.68 22.46 -2.18
N ASN A 3 20.44 22.25 -1.74
CA ASN A 3 19.20 22.34 -2.55
C ASN A 3 18.96 21.26 -3.62
N TRP A 4 19.51 20.05 -3.48
CA TRP A 4 19.16 18.95 -4.40
C TRP A 4 17.67 18.54 -4.33
N MET A 5 17.00 18.80 -3.20
CA MET A 5 15.58 18.50 -3.01
C MET A 5 14.68 19.26 -4.00
N ASP A 6 15.11 20.43 -4.51
CA ASP A 6 14.35 21.23 -5.48
C ASP A 6 14.23 20.56 -6.85
N TYR A 7 15.04 19.53 -7.11
CA TYR A 7 14.97 18.73 -8.34
C TYR A 7 13.83 17.70 -8.29
N PHE A 8 13.17 17.51 -7.14
CA PHE A 8 12.14 16.50 -6.94
C PHE A 8 10.80 17.14 -6.56
N LYS A 9 9.69 16.46 -6.89
CA LYS A 9 8.38 16.81 -6.32
C LYS A 9 8.38 16.46 -4.82
N PRO A 10 7.70 17.22 -3.94
CA PRO A 10 7.72 16.99 -2.49
C PRO A 10 7.44 15.54 -2.08
N HIS A 11 6.37 14.93 -2.62
CA HIS A 11 6.02 13.54 -2.33
C HIS A 11 7.06 12.50 -2.81
N ILE A 12 7.94 12.85 -3.77
CA ILE A 12 9.04 11.98 -4.21
C ILE A 12 10.21 12.09 -3.23
N VAL A 13 10.48 13.30 -2.71
CA VAL A 13 11.45 13.51 -1.63
C VAL A 13 11.04 12.73 -0.40
N ASP A 14 9.77 12.81 0.02
CA ASP A 14 9.26 12.10 1.19
C ASP A 14 9.43 10.58 1.04
N ARG A 15 9.06 10.02 -0.11
CA ARG A 15 9.22 8.59 -0.41
C ARG A 15 10.68 8.16 -0.51
N GLY A 16 11.56 9.03 -1.03
CA GLY A 16 13.00 8.78 -1.05
C GLY A 16 13.60 8.80 0.35
N CYS A 17 13.13 9.70 1.22
CA CYS A 17 13.51 9.75 2.63
C CYS A 17 13.09 8.46 3.34
N SER A 18 11.85 7.98 3.11
CA SER A 18 11.39 6.71 3.67
C SER A 18 12.26 5.52 3.23
N LEU A 19 12.60 5.42 1.95
CA LEU A 19 13.49 4.36 1.44
C LEU A 19 14.87 4.40 2.12
N PHE A 20 15.44 5.60 2.26
CA PHE A 20 16.72 5.78 2.93
C PHE A 20 16.65 5.44 4.43
N LEU A 21 15.60 5.87 5.14
CA LEU A 21 15.42 5.57 6.58
C LEU A 21 15.19 4.08 6.85
N ASN A 22 14.67 3.34 5.87
CA ASN A 22 14.46 1.90 5.92
C ASN A 22 15.71 1.09 5.50
N ASP A 23 16.88 1.71 5.44
CA ASP A 23 18.15 1.09 4.98
C ASP A 23 18.01 0.40 3.60
N ALA A 24 17.14 0.90 2.72
CA ALA A 24 16.91 0.30 1.41
C ALA A 24 18.03 0.61 0.40
N VAL A 25 18.94 1.54 0.71
CA VAL A 25 20.11 1.86 -0.13
C VAL A 25 21.28 0.97 0.31
N GLN A 26 21.72 0.11 -0.59
CA GLN A 26 22.78 -0.88 -0.39
C GLN A 26 23.92 -0.61 -1.37
N GLU A 27 25.13 -1.03 -1.01
CA GLU A 27 26.32 -0.99 -1.90
C GLU A 27 26.56 0.41 -2.51
N LEU A 28 26.46 1.46 -1.69
CA LEU A 28 26.77 2.82 -2.11
C LEU A 28 28.30 2.97 -2.27
N GLU A 29 28.75 3.15 -3.51
CA GLU A 29 30.15 3.29 -3.90
C GLU A 29 30.41 4.66 -4.54
N GLU A 30 31.52 5.28 -4.17
CA GLU A 30 32.01 6.52 -4.80
C GLU A 30 32.82 6.18 -6.06
N THR A 31 32.53 6.85 -7.17
CA THR A 31 33.21 6.68 -8.47
C THR A 31 33.99 7.95 -8.83
N ASP A 32 34.79 7.91 -9.89
CA ASP A 32 35.56 9.08 -10.35
C ASP A 32 34.66 10.28 -10.75
N GLU A 33 33.39 10.01 -11.08
CA GLU A 33 32.42 11.00 -11.58
C GLU A 33 31.23 11.23 -10.62
N GLY A 34 31.11 10.47 -9.52
CA GLY A 34 30.00 10.61 -8.57
C GLY A 34 29.78 9.39 -7.68
N TYR A 35 28.57 8.82 -7.70
CA TYR A 35 28.17 7.70 -6.84
C TYR A 35 27.27 6.69 -7.57
N CYS A 36 27.44 5.41 -7.27
CA CYS A 36 26.55 4.32 -7.68
C CYS A 36 26.00 3.57 -6.46
N ALA A 37 24.75 3.08 -6.51
CA ALA A 37 24.16 2.28 -5.45
C ALA A 37 23.03 1.37 -5.95
N HIS A 38 22.72 0.35 -5.14
CA HIS A 38 21.54 -0.49 -5.30
C HIS A 38 20.44 -0.07 -4.34
N VAL A 39 19.22 0.17 -4.84
CA VAL A 39 18.07 0.54 -3.99
C VAL A 39 16.99 -0.54 -4.03
N ILE A 40 16.66 -1.08 -2.86
CA ILE A 40 15.64 -2.12 -2.68
C ILE A 40 14.25 -1.48 -2.71
N GLY A 41 13.47 -1.77 -3.75
CA GLY A 41 12.06 -1.40 -3.88
C GLY A 41 11.17 -2.63 -4.09
N SER A 42 10.31 -2.61 -5.11
CA SER A 42 9.59 -3.82 -5.57
C SER A 42 10.54 -4.88 -6.16
N GLN A 43 11.72 -4.44 -6.57
CA GLN A 43 12.90 -5.20 -6.96
C GLN A 43 14.12 -4.34 -6.65
N VAL A 44 15.33 -4.85 -6.85
CA VAL A 44 16.56 -4.07 -6.70
C VAL A 44 16.75 -3.21 -7.95
N TYR A 45 17.03 -1.92 -7.77
CA TYR A 45 17.27 -0.97 -8.86
C TYR A 45 18.67 -0.38 -8.74
N GLU A 46 19.42 -0.35 -9.85
CA GLU A 46 20.68 0.40 -9.92
C GLU A 46 20.40 1.90 -10.06
N VAL A 47 21.18 2.71 -9.34
CA VAL A 47 21.09 4.17 -9.31
C VAL A 47 22.48 4.76 -9.43
N ALA A 48 22.67 5.70 -10.35
CA ALA A 48 23.91 6.45 -10.55
C ALA A 48 23.66 7.95 -10.45
N ILE A 49 24.55 8.68 -9.78
CA ILE A 49 24.46 10.13 -9.55
C ILE A 49 25.82 10.76 -9.83
N ASP A 50 25.86 11.68 -10.80
CA ASP A 50 27.11 12.30 -11.24
C ASP A 50 27.25 13.74 -10.74
N PHE A 51 28.47 14.10 -10.37
CA PHE A 51 28.85 15.42 -9.89
C PHE A 51 30.01 15.99 -10.70
N GLU A 52 29.89 17.25 -11.13
CA GLU A 52 31.04 18.03 -11.62
C GLU A 52 31.30 19.20 -10.68
N TYR A 53 32.55 19.34 -10.23
CA TYR A 53 32.96 20.42 -9.31
C TYR A 53 32.06 20.54 -8.05
N GLY A 54 31.53 19.42 -7.56
CA GLY A 54 30.65 19.36 -6.39
C GLY A 54 29.21 19.82 -6.64
N GLN A 55 28.80 19.97 -7.91
CA GLN A 55 27.42 20.24 -8.31
C GLN A 55 26.81 19.01 -8.98
N LEU A 56 25.55 18.72 -8.64
CA LEU A 56 24.78 17.63 -9.21
C LEU A 56 24.53 17.92 -10.70
N VAL A 57 25.04 17.07 -11.59
CA VAL A 57 24.94 17.23 -13.06
C VAL A 57 23.91 16.27 -13.66
N SER A 58 23.91 15.00 -13.26
CA SER A 58 22.98 13.99 -13.75
C SER A 58 22.59 12.98 -12.68
N MET A 59 21.41 12.37 -12.88
CA MET A 59 20.90 11.27 -12.08
C MET A 59 20.25 10.25 -12.99
N TRP A 60 20.55 8.98 -12.77
CA TRP A 60 20.02 7.86 -13.53
C TRP A 60 19.55 6.73 -12.59
N CYS A 61 18.47 6.04 -12.98
CA CYS A 61 17.95 4.88 -12.26
C CYS A 61 17.23 3.96 -13.24
N GLU A 62 17.34 2.65 -13.04
CA GLU A 62 16.69 1.63 -13.87
C GLU A 62 15.16 1.50 -13.65
N CYS A 63 14.60 2.24 -12.68
CA CYS A 63 13.19 2.06 -12.36
C CYS A 63 12.27 2.56 -13.50
N PRO A 64 11.10 1.93 -13.71
CA PRO A 64 10.17 2.31 -14.79
C PRO A 64 9.79 3.80 -14.77
N TYR A 65 9.72 4.39 -13.59
CA TYR A 65 9.38 5.81 -13.40
C TYR A 65 10.46 6.76 -13.94
N ALA A 66 11.74 6.34 -13.91
CA ALA A 66 12.87 7.15 -14.35
C ALA A 66 13.13 7.08 -15.87
N LEU A 67 12.52 6.10 -16.57
CA LEU A 67 12.65 5.93 -18.03
C LEU A 67 12.06 7.10 -18.84
N GLU A 68 11.19 7.91 -18.23
CA GLU A 68 10.60 9.13 -18.82
C GLU A 68 11.42 10.42 -18.51
N MET A 69 12.70 10.29 -18.13
CA MET A 69 13.55 11.40 -17.63
C MET A 69 13.03 12.07 -16.35
N ASN A 70 12.22 11.37 -15.55
CA ASN A 70 11.75 11.86 -14.26
C ASN A 70 12.73 11.50 -13.14
N HIS A 71 12.88 12.41 -12.17
CA HIS A 71 13.62 12.11 -10.95
C HIS A 71 12.77 11.26 -9.99
N CYS A 72 13.27 10.06 -9.66
CA CYS A 72 12.51 9.04 -8.93
C CYS A 72 12.89 9.00 -7.44
N LYS A 73 12.04 8.33 -6.65
CA LYS A 73 12.27 8.15 -5.21
C LYS A 73 13.58 7.41 -4.87
N HIS A 74 14.07 6.54 -5.76
CA HIS A 74 15.34 5.84 -5.55
C HIS A 74 16.54 6.79 -5.67
N MET A 75 16.54 7.70 -6.66
CA MET A 75 17.55 8.75 -6.78
C MET A 75 17.54 9.68 -5.55
N ALA A 76 16.35 10.06 -5.08
CA ALA A 76 16.21 10.84 -3.84
C ALA A 76 16.78 10.07 -2.63
N ALA A 77 16.53 8.77 -2.51
CA ALA A 77 17.08 7.92 -1.46
C ALA A 77 18.62 7.88 -1.48
N VAL A 78 19.23 7.77 -2.67
CA VAL A 78 20.69 7.82 -2.82
C VAL A 78 21.25 9.20 -2.48
N LEU A 79 20.58 10.30 -2.88
CA LEU A 79 20.97 11.65 -2.46
C LEU A 79 20.84 11.88 -0.96
N PHE A 80 19.88 11.26 -0.28
CA PHE A 80 19.83 11.24 1.18
C PHE A 80 21.02 10.47 1.77
N ALA A 81 21.41 9.34 1.16
CA ALA A 81 22.56 8.57 1.58
C ALA A 81 23.88 9.33 1.39
N ILE A 82 24.09 9.95 0.22
CA ILE A 82 25.23 10.83 -0.05
C ILE A 82 25.19 12.04 0.87
N SER A 83 24.02 12.64 1.11
CA SER A 83 23.89 13.75 2.06
C SER A 83 24.21 13.32 3.50
N LYS A 84 23.94 12.07 3.89
CA LYS A 84 24.38 11.51 5.18
C LYS A 84 25.88 11.26 5.21
N LEU A 85 26.50 10.89 4.08
CA LEU A 85 27.97 10.81 3.95
C LEU A 85 28.62 12.20 4.03
N GLU A 86 28.08 13.20 3.32
CA GLU A 86 28.57 14.59 3.33
C GLU A 86 28.24 15.35 4.63
N ASN A 87 27.14 14.99 5.30
CA ASN A 87 26.80 15.46 6.65
C ASN A 87 27.28 14.49 7.75
N GLN A 88 28.09 13.47 7.41
CA GLN A 88 29.03 13.01 8.42
C GLN A 88 29.91 14.23 8.69
N PRO A 89 30.09 14.61 9.96
CA PRO A 89 30.92 15.76 10.25
C PRO A 89 32.33 15.44 9.76
N VAL A 90 32.73 16.06 8.64
CA VAL A 90 34.10 16.51 8.50
C VAL A 90 34.27 17.52 9.62
N VAL A 91 34.79 17.03 10.74
CA VAL A 91 35.15 17.84 11.89
C VAL A 91 36.36 18.69 11.46
N GLU A 92 36.11 19.72 10.66
CA GLU A 92 37.03 20.84 10.45
C GLU A 92 36.58 22.03 11.30
N GLY A 93 36.67 21.76 12.59
CA GLY A 93 36.81 22.69 13.69
C GLY A 93 37.42 21.82 14.79
N LYS A 94 38.43 22.27 15.52
CA LYS A 94 39.11 21.47 16.55
C LYS A 94 38.11 21.01 17.64
N ASP A 95 37.40 19.94 17.37
CA ASP A 95 36.52 19.25 18.28
C ASP A 95 36.99 17.81 18.30
N VAL A 96 37.45 17.41 19.48
CA VAL A 96 37.67 16.01 19.80
C VAL A 96 36.34 15.31 19.51
N SER A 97 36.29 14.36 18.57
CA SER A 97 35.09 13.55 18.31
C SER A 97 34.53 13.10 19.66
N LEU A 98 33.21 13.15 19.87
CA LEU A 98 32.60 12.78 21.17
C LEU A 98 33.17 11.45 21.69
N VAL A 99 33.40 10.49 20.80
CA VAL A 99 34.08 9.22 21.09
C VAL A 99 35.49 9.45 21.64
N GLN A 100 36.32 10.25 20.95
CA GLN A 100 37.66 10.62 21.42
C GLN A 100 37.65 11.43 22.72
N LEU A 101 36.55 12.12 23.07
CA LEU A 101 36.42 12.86 24.32
C LEU A 101 36.06 11.92 25.46
N LEU A 102 35.13 10.98 25.20
CA LEU A 102 34.80 9.88 26.11
C LEU A 102 36.01 8.98 26.37
N ASP A 103 36.83 8.68 25.34
CA ASP A 103 38.06 7.88 25.46
C ASP A 103 39.13 8.53 26.35
N LYS A 104 39.08 9.86 26.51
CA LYS A 104 39.98 10.62 27.39
C LYS A 104 39.51 10.69 28.84
N LEU A 105 38.24 10.37 29.10
CA LEU A 105 37.71 10.34 30.47
C LEU A 105 38.19 9.07 31.18
N THR A 106 38.50 9.20 32.46
CA THR A 106 38.70 8.00 33.29
C THR A 106 37.37 7.32 33.54
N VAL A 107 37.42 6.04 33.92
CA VAL A 107 36.23 5.25 34.28
C VAL A 107 35.43 5.93 35.39
N GLU A 108 36.11 6.57 36.35
CA GLU A 108 35.48 7.30 37.46
C GLU A 108 34.77 8.57 36.99
N GLN A 109 35.37 9.32 36.06
CA GLN A 109 34.76 10.52 35.48
C GLN A 109 33.52 10.16 34.66
N LEU A 110 33.61 9.11 33.85
CA LEU A 110 32.47 8.61 33.07
C LEU A 110 31.36 8.10 34.00
N ARG A 111 31.70 7.35 35.04
CA ARG A 111 30.72 6.87 36.04
C ARG A 111 30.03 8.03 36.74
N ALA A 112 30.78 9.04 37.19
CA ALA A 112 30.22 10.20 37.85
C ALA A 112 29.25 10.97 36.94
N PHE A 113 29.62 11.16 35.67
CA PHE A 113 28.77 11.82 34.68
C PHE A 113 27.50 11.02 34.37
N VAL A 114 27.60 9.71 34.18
CA VAL A 114 26.41 8.86 33.98
C VAL A 114 25.48 8.89 35.19
N LEU A 115 26.03 8.89 36.41
CA LEU A 115 25.25 9.00 37.65
C LEU A 115 24.55 10.36 37.77
N GLU A 116 25.19 11.45 37.33
CA GLU A 116 24.59 12.78 37.27
C GLU A 116 23.38 12.79 36.31
N LEU A 117 23.56 12.30 35.08
CA LEU A 117 22.46 12.19 34.11
C LEU A 117 21.32 11.31 34.63
N ALA A 118 21.65 10.20 35.28
CA ALA A 118 20.68 9.26 35.83
C ALA A 118 19.87 9.83 37.02
N GLN A 119 20.34 10.90 37.68
CA GLN A 119 19.55 11.57 38.73
C GLN A 119 18.37 12.36 38.17
N GLU A 120 18.49 12.84 36.93
CA GLU A 120 17.50 13.71 36.28
C GLU A 120 16.60 12.94 35.31
N ASP A 121 17.08 11.82 34.76
CA ASP A 121 16.40 11.04 33.74
C ASP A 121 16.09 9.59 34.19
N ARG A 122 14.82 9.35 34.52
CA ARG A 122 14.33 8.01 34.90
C ARG A 122 14.36 7.02 33.75
N GLU A 123 14.17 7.47 32.51
CA GLU A 123 14.22 6.63 31.32
C GLU A 123 15.65 6.07 31.16
N LEU A 124 16.66 6.93 31.36
CA LEU A 124 18.07 6.53 31.34
C LEU A 124 18.37 5.47 32.40
N VAL A 125 17.86 5.62 33.63
CA VAL A 125 18.01 4.62 34.69
C VAL A 125 17.43 3.27 34.26
N ASN A 126 16.21 3.26 33.71
CA ASN A 126 15.57 2.03 33.24
C ASN A 126 16.35 1.37 32.10
N ARG A 127 16.88 2.15 31.16
CA ARG A 127 17.70 1.66 30.05
C ARG A 127 19.02 1.04 30.54
N ILE A 128 19.69 1.69 31.49
CA ILE A 128 20.90 1.15 32.10
C ILE A 128 20.59 -0.18 32.78
N HIS A 129 19.49 -0.25 33.53
CA HIS A 129 19.09 -1.48 34.20
C HIS A 129 18.76 -2.62 33.25
N LEU A 130 17.94 -2.36 32.23
CA LEU A 130 17.60 -3.33 31.18
C LEU A 130 18.83 -3.88 30.48
N ARG A 131 19.83 -3.04 30.20
CA ARG A 131 20.99 -3.45 29.41
C ARG A 131 22.09 -4.10 30.25
N PHE A 132 22.32 -3.64 31.48
CA PHE A 132 23.54 -3.97 32.22
C PHE A 132 23.32 -4.66 33.58
N SER A 133 22.10 -4.81 34.07
CA SER A 133 21.89 -5.53 35.35
C SER A 133 22.12 -7.03 35.15
N ASP A 134 22.65 -7.76 36.14
CA ASP A 134 22.79 -9.22 36.00
C ASP A 134 21.43 -9.92 35.97
N GLN A 135 20.46 -9.41 36.73
CA GLN A 135 19.07 -9.85 36.76
C GLN A 135 18.15 -8.64 36.93
N LEU A 136 16.99 -8.68 36.27
CA LEU A 136 15.96 -7.67 36.42
C LEU A 136 15.05 -7.98 37.61
N THR A 137 14.85 -6.98 38.46
CA THR A 137 13.88 -7.03 39.55
C THR A 137 12.48 -6.71 39.03
N THR A 138 11.45 -7.23 39.71
CA THR A 138 10.05 -6.92 39.41
C THR A 138 9.78 -5.42 39.37
N GLN A 139 10.41 -4.65 40.26
CA GLN A 139 10.22 -3.19 40.29
C GLN A 139 10.80 -2.49 39.05
N GLN A 140 11.94 -2.96 38.53
CA GLN A 140 12.53 -2.39 37.32
C GLN A 140 11.66 -2.66 36.10
N VAL A 141 11.12 -3.87 35.97
CA VAL A 141 10.18 -4.23 34.90
C VAL A 141 8.91 -3.39 35.03
N GLU A 142 8.36 -3.22 36.23
CA GLU A 142 7.16 -2.40 36.44
C GLU A 142 7.38 -0.92 36.11
N ASN A 143 8.58 -0.37 36.36
CA ASN A 143 8.90 1.00 35.96
C ASN A 143 8.85 1.17 34.44
N VAL A 144 9.38 0.20 33.69
CA VAL A 144 9.33 0.19 32.21
C VAL A 144 7.89 0.07 31.74
N LYS A 145 7.11 -0.86 32.31
CA LYS A 145 5.68 -1.01 31.99
C LYS A 145 4.89 0.28 32.22
N LYS A 146 5.20 1.01 33.29
CA LYS A 146 4.58 2.30 33.57
C LYS A 146 4.92 3.33 32.49
N GLU A 147 6.19 3.45 32.09
CA GLU A 147 6.58 4.35 31.00
C GLU A 147 5.86 4.02 29.70
N ILE A 148 5.68 2.74 29.39
CA ILE A 148 4.95 2.29 28.21
C ILE A 148 3.49 2.76 28.26
N ARG A 149 2.79 2.53 29.37
CA ARG A 149 1.39 2.98 29.54
C ARG A 149 1.23 4.49 29.40
N ASP A 150 2.25 5.24 29.79
CA ASP A 150 2.25 6.71 29.75
C ASP A 150 2.72 7.27 28.39
N LEU A 151 3.06 6.44 27.38
CA LEU A 151 3.63 6.87 26.09
C LEU A 151 2.73 7.81 25.29
N GLY A 152 1.41 7.65 25.38
CA GLY A 152 0.45 8.48 24.65
C GLY A 152 0.22 9.86 25.27
N ILE A 153 0.41 10.00 26.58
CA ILE A 153 0.08 11.22 27.36
C ILE A 153 0.70 12.50 26.77
N PRO A 154 1.98 12.53 26.31
CA PRO A 154 2.55 13.73 25.72
C PRO A 154 1.86 14.14 24.41
N PHE A 155 1.21 13.21 23.71
CA PHE A 155 0.64 13.36 22.37
C PHE A 155 -0.87 13.66 22.39
N GLU A 156 -1.55 13.32 23.48
CA GLU A 156 -2.97 13.59 23.65
C GLU A 156 -3.29 15.09 23.68
N ASP A 157 -4.37 15.46 23.00
CA ASP A 157 -4.95 16.79 23.18
C ASP A 157 -5.63 16.88 24.55
N ARG A 158 -5.23 17.86 25.35
CA ARG A 158 -5.69 18.03 26.74
C ARG A 158 -7.19 18.31 26.89
N ARG A 159 -7.88 18.72 25.82
CA ARG A 159 -9.32 19.03 25.83
C ARG A 159 -10.14 17.89 25.26
N LEU A 160 -9.62 17.20 24.25
CA LEU A 160 -10.33 16.15 23.54
C LEU A 160 -10.07 14.74 24.09
N GLY A 161 -8.91 14.52 24.73
CA GLY A 161 -8.57 13.24 25.35
C GLY A 161 -8.19 12.14 24.36
N TYR A 162 -7.76 12.52 23.15
CA TYR A 162 -7.24 11.59 22.12
C TYR A 162 -6.07 12.25 21.36
N ILE A 163 -5.31 11.44 20.62
CA ILE A 163 -4.20 11.94 19.78
C ILE A 163 -4.74 12.35 18.41
N GLU A 164 -4.68 13.65 18.09
CA GLU A 164 -5.13 14.17 16.80
C GLU A 164 -4.23 13.72 15.64
N TYR A 165 -4.81 13.63 14.43
CA TYR A 165 -4.14 13.21 13.19
C TYR A 165 -2.74 13.80 12.99
N LYS A 166 -2.56 15.09 13.26
CA LYS A 166 -1.27 15.77 13.06
C LYS A 166 -0.15 15.31 14.00
N ARG A 167 -0.49 14.61 15.08
CA ARG A 167 0.43 14.15 16.12
C ARG A 167 0.62 12.64 16.09
N THR A 168 -0.12 11.91 15.26
CA THR A 168 -0.04 10.44 15.19
C THR A 168 1.33 9.99 14.71
N GLY A 169 1.94 10.67 13.72
CA GLY A 169 3.29 10.36 13.26
C GLY A 169 4.38 10.53 14.33
N ASP A 170 4.29 11.59 15.16
CA ASP A 170 5.23 11.79 16.28
C ASP A 170 5.05 10.72 17.37
N TYR A 171 3.80 10.35 17.65
CA TYR A 171 3.46 9.26 18.57
C TYR A 171 3.96 7.92 18.04
N GLU A 172 3.73 7.60 16.76
CA GLU A 172 4.21 6.37 16.11
C GLU A 172 5.72 6.22 16.29
N LEU A 173 6.46 7.28 15.98
CA LEU A 173 7.92 7.31 16.10
C LEU A 173 8.37 7.14 17.56
N ALA A 174 7.64 7.71 18.52
CA ALA A 174 7.96 7.57 19.94
C ALA A 174 7.75 6.13 20.43
N VAL A 175 6.64 5.50 20.05
CA VAL A 175 6.34 4.10 20.39
C VAL A 175 7.33 3.16 19.71
N GLU A 176 7.65 3.37 18.44
CA GLU A 176 8.66 2.58 17.71
C GLU A 176 10.01 2.61 18.45
N LYS A 177 10.47 3.82 18.81
CA LYS A 177 11.72 3.99 19.57
C LYS A 177 11.65 3.30 20.93
N ALA A 178 10.51 3.38 21.62
CA ALA A 178 10.30 2.70 22.89
C ALA A 178 10.36 1.17 22.74
N MET A 179 9.72 0.60 21.70
CA MET A 179 9.80 -0.83 21.40
C MET A 179 11.24 -1.26 21.16
N ALA A 180 11.99 -0.57 20.28
CA ALA A 180 13.39 -0.88 20.03
C ALA A 180 14.25 -0.75 21.30
N ARG A 181 13.95 0.24 22.15
CA ARG A 181 14.67 0.49 23.39
C ARG A 181 14.40 -0.54 24.47
N TYR A 182 13.18 -1.06 24.59
CA TYR A 182 12.78 -1.94 25.69
C TYR A 182 12.73 -3.42 25.30
N LEU A 183 12.28 -3.74 24.08
CA LEU A 183 12.15 -5.13 23.63
C LEU A 183 13.47 -5.72 23.12
N GLN A 184 14.26 -4.96 22.35
CA GLN A 184 15.50 -5.48 21.77
C GLN A 184 16.52 -5.92 22.84
N PRO A 185 16.79 -5.13 23.91
CA PRO A 185 17.74 -5.57 24.94
C PRO A 185 17.28 -6.82 25.69
N LEU A 186 15.97 -7.01 25.86
CA LEU A 186 15.42 -8.21 26.51
C LEU A 186 15.64 -9.46 25.62
N LEU A 187 15.48 -9.33 24.30
CA LEU A 187 15.83 -10.39 23.35
C LEU A 187 17.33 -10.70 23.37
N ASP A 188 18.18 -9.66 23.29
CA ASP A 188 19.65 -9.82 23.24
C ASP A 188 20.21 -10.52 24.49
N ARG A 189 19.53 -10.35 25.62
CA ARG A 189 19.89 -10.94 26.93
C ARG A 189 19.17 -12.25 27.23
N SER A 190 18.32 -12.74 26.33
CA SER A 190 17.46 -13.91 26.54
C SER A 190 16.53 -13.80 27.76
N GLU A 191 16.12 -12.57 28.11
CA GLU A 191 15.19 -12.25 29.20
C GLU A 191 13.74 -12.40 28.72
N TYR A 192 13.38 -13.62 28.27
CA TYR A 192 12.17 -13.85 27.50
C TYR A 192 10.86 -13.66 28.27
N GLU A 193 10.80 -14.05 29.55
CA GLU A 193 9.61 -13.83 30.39
C GLU A 193 9.34 -12.32 30.57
N ASN A 194 10.41 -11.55 30.79
CA ASN A 194 10.34 -10.09 30.88
C ASN A 194 9.96 -9.47 29.53
N PHE A 195 10.45 -10.02 28.42
CA PHE A 195 10.04 -9.61 27.09
C PHE A 195 8.54 -9.81 26.88
N LEU A 196 7.98 -10.97 27.20
CA LEU A 196 6.54 -11.24 27.08
C LEU A 196 5.75 -10.22 27.89
N ALA A 197 6.12 -10.03 29.17
CA ALA A 197 5.48 -9.10 30.07
C ALA A 197 5.50 -7.63 29.57
N VAL A 198 6.62 -7.19 28.97
CA VAL A 198 6.75 -5.83 28.41
C VAL A 198 5.99 -5.70 27.09
N SER A 199 6.03 -6.72 26.23
CA SER A 199 5.31 -6.73 24.96
C SER A 199 3.78 -6.75 25.12
N ASP A 200 3.27 -7.47 26.13
CA ASP A 200 1.87 -7.44 26.57
C ASP A 200 1.44 -6.01 26.98
N THR A 201 2.34 -5.29 27.67
CA THR A 201 2.06 -3.90 28.06
C THR A 201 2.00 -2.96 26.85
N PHE A 202 2.87 -3.16 25.84
CA PHE A 202 2.76 -2.43 24.58
C PHE A 202 1.44 -2.75 23.87
N TYR A 203 1.08 -4.02 23.75
CA TYR A 203 -0.17 -4.43 23.12
C TYR A 203 -1.38 -3.76 23.78
N HIS A 204 -1.46 -3.80 25.11
CA HIS A 204 -2.54 -3.16 25.86
C HIS A 204 -2.55 -1.64 25.71
N GLN A 205 -1.38 -0.99 25.73
CA GLN A 205 -1.31 0.45 25.54
C GLN A 205 -1.78 0.84 24.14
N LEU A 206 -1.35 0.12 23.10
CA LEU A 206 -1.80 0.34 21.73
C LEU A 206 -3.33 0.18 21.64
N CYS A 207 -3.87 -0.95 22.08
CA CYS A 207 -5.30 -1.23 21.98
C CYS A 207 -6.20 -0.28 22.78
N GLN A 208 -5.65 0.44 23.76
CA GLN A 208 -6.38 1.40 24.60
C GLN A 208 -6.15 2.85 24.18
N GLN A 209 -5.19 3.13 23.30
CA GLN A 209 -4.87 4.49 22.92
C GLN A 209 -5.90 5.05 21.93
N GLU A 210 -6.65 6.05 22.36
CA GLU A 210 -7.55 6.79 21.48
C GLU A 210 -6.74 7.74 20.58
N LEU A 211 -6.88 7.59 19.25
CA LEU A 211 -6.23 8.44 18.26
C LEU A 211 -7.01 8.49 16.93
N ASP A 212 -6.75 9.53 16.13
CA ASP A 212 -7.25 9.64 14.76
C ASP A 212 -6.44 8.75 13.82
N ASP A 213 -6.91 7.51 13.63
CA ASP A 213 -6.17 6.48 12.91
C ASP A 213 -6.37 6.50 11.38
N SER A 214 -6.74 7.65 10.82
CA SER A 214 -7.02 7.78 9.37
C SER A 214 -5.82 7.39 8.47
N ASP A 215 -4.59 7.47 8.99
CA ASP A 215 -3.35 7.06 8.31
C ASP A 215 -2.89 5.62 8.63
N GLY A 216 -3.65 4.84 9.41
CA GLY A 216 -3.30 3.47 9.80
C GLY A 216 -2.10 3.38 10.74
N THR A 217 -1.96 4.36 11.64
CA THR A 217 -0.88 4.39 12.65
C THR A 217 -0.95 3.18 13.58
N MET A 218 -2.14 2.76 13.99
CA MET A 218 -2.34 1.60 14.86
C MET A 218 -1.88 0.31 14.19
N ASP A 219 -2.27 0.10 12.94
CA ASP A 219 -1.88 -1.05 12.13
C ASP A 219 -0.35 -1.16 12.00
N ASN A 220 0.32 -0.03 11.73
CA ASN A 220 1.78 0.03 11.64
C ASN A 220 2.45 -0.37 12.96
N LEU A 221 1.94 0.11 14.11
CA LEU A 221 2.50 -0.18 15.43
C LEU A 221 2.28 -1.65 15.84
N LEU A 222 1.07 -2.19 15.59
CA LEU A 222 0.76 -3.59 15.84
C LEU A 222 1.63 -4.51 14.97
N PHE A 223 1.80 -4.18 13.69
CA PHE A 223 2.69 -4.92 12.79
C PHE A 223 4.14 -4.96 13.30
N ARG A 224 4.66 -3.83 13.80
CA ARG A 224 6.00 -3.77 14.41
C ARG A 224 6.12 -4.62 15.66
N LEU A 225 5.11 -4.59 16.54
CA LEU A 225 5.07 -5.42 17.75
C LEU A 225 5.08 -6.92 17.40
N VAL A 226 4.25 -7.32 16.44
CA VAL A 226 4.25 -8.69 15.88
C VAL A 226 5.62 -9.06 15.33
N GLY A 227 6.32 -8.14 14.68
CA GLY A 227 7.70 -8.34 14.24
C GLY A 227 8.66 -8.72 15.37
N TYR A 228 8.50 -8.15 16.56
CA TYR A 228 9.27 -8.55 17.75
C TYR A 228 8.88 -9.94 18.25
N TRP A 229 7.60 -10.30 18.24
CA TRP A 229 7.15 -11.65 18.59
C TRP A 229 7.69 -12.70 17.61
N LYS A 230 7.72 -12.41 16.31
CA LYS A 230 8.36 -13.29 15.32
C LYS A 230 9.85 -13.49 15.61
N LYS A 231 10.57 -12.41 15.92
CA LYS A 231 11.98 -12.50 16.35
C LYS A 231 12.12 -13.38 17.60
N LEU A 232 11.24 -13.21 18.60
CA LEU A 232 11.23 -14.05 19.81
C LEU A 232 11.10 -15.54 19.43
N LEU A 233 10.14 -15.91 18.57
CA LEU A 233 9.93 -17.30 18.17
C LEU A 233 11.15 -17.95 17.50
N THR A 234 12.06 -17.16 16.91
CA THR A 234 13.30 -17.72 16.32
C THR A 234 14.39 -18.11 17.35
N VAL A 235 14.32 -17.58 18.58
CA VAL A 235 15.36 -17.75 19.61
C VAL A 235 14.86 -18.32 20.93
N ALA A 236 13.55 -18.26 21.17
CA ALA A 236 12.94 -18.63 22.43
C ALA A 236 12.81 -20.16 22.58
N PRO A 237 12.90 -20.69 23.82
CA PRO A 237 12.59 -22.08 24.10
C PRO A 237 11.09 -22.35 23.98
N TYR A 238 10.73 -23.62 23.80
CA TYR A 238 9.34 -24.08 23.68
C TYR A 238 8.40 -23.51 24.76
N SER A 239 8.84 -23.44 26.02
CA SER A 239 8.02 -22.95 27.14
C SER A 239 7.58 -21.50 26.97
N ILE A 240 8.43 -20.65 26.38
CA ILE A 240 8.12 -19.25 26.12
C ILE A 240 7.20 -19.12 24.90
N ALA A 241 7.43 -19.91 23.85
CA ALA A 241 6.52 -19.95 22.69
C ALA A 241 5.11 -20.43 23.11
N GLN A 242 5.04 -21.42 24.00
CA GLN A 242 3.79 -21.90 24.59
C GLN A 242 3.06 -20.78 25.36
N GLU A 243 3.78 -20.04 26.22
CA GLU A 243 3.21 -18.93 26.98
C GLU A 243 2.68 -17.81 26.07
N LEU A 244 3.41 -17.49 25.00
CA LEU A 244 2.95 -16.53 24.01
C LEU A 244 1.68 -17.01 23.29
N LEU A 245 1.63 -18.27 22.86
CA LEU A 245 0.43 -18.82 22.21
C LEU A 245 -0.77 -18.81 23.16
N ASP A 246 -0.60 -19.24 24.41
CA ASP A 246 -1.65 -19.24 25.42
C ASP A 246 -2.20 -17.82 25.61
N TRP A 247 -1.31 -16.84 25.73
CA TRP A 247 -1.67 -15.42 25.83
C TRP A 247 -2.41 -14.94 24.57
N CYS A 248 -1.93 -15.26 23.37
CA CYS A 248 -2.58 -14.87 22.12
C CYS A 248 -4.01 -15.43 22.06
N LEU A 249 -4.19 -16.72 22.34
CA LEU A 249 -5.51 -17.36 22.33
C LEU A 249 -6.47 -16.75 23.37
N GLU A 250 -5.97 -16.36 24.54
CA GLU A 250 -6.77 -15.62 25.53
C GLU A 250 -7.24 -14.25 25.00
N LYS A 251 -6.37 -13.52 24.30
CA LYS A 251 -6.66 -12.15 23.83
C LYS A 251 -7.48 -12.06 22.56
N LEU A 252 -7.66 -13.15 21.80
CA LEU A 252 -8.49 -13.17 20.59
C LEU A 252 -9.96 -12.75 20.81
N ASN A 253 -10.44 -12.68 22.06
CA ASN A 253 -11.79 -12.19 22.38
C ASN A 253 -11.80 -10.81 23.08
N GLY A 254 -10.67 -10.08 23.11
CA GLY A 254 -10.48 -8.90 23.97
C GLY A 254 -10.58 -7.52 23.30
N TYR A 255 -10.12 -7.39 22.05
CA TYR A 255 -10.05 -6.09 21.34
C TYR A 255 -10.39 -6.26 19.85
N GLU A 256 -11.51 -5.69 19.40
CA GLU A 256 -12.00 -5.85 18.01
C GLU A 256 -10.98 -5.35 16.96
N VAL A 257 -10.30 -4.22 17.22
CA VAL A 257 -9.35 -3.62 16.26
C VAL A 257 -8.07 -4.46 16.08
N ALA A 258 -7.62 -5.14 17.14
CA ALA A 258 -6.40 -5.95 17.10
C ALA A 258 -6.66 -7.44 16.90
N GLU A 259 -7.93 -7.89 16.97
CA GLU A 259 -8.32 -9.29 16.78
C GLU A 259 -7.82 -9.82 15.44
N ASP A 260 -7.96 -9.04 14.36
CA ASP A 260 -7.56 -9.48 13.02
C ASP A 260 -6.04 -9.73 12.90
N PHE A 261 -5.22 -8.82 13.46
CA PHE A 261 -3.76 -8.94 13.49
C PHE A 261 -3.30 -10.12 14.36
N LEU A 262 -3.88 -10.25 15.55
CA LEU A 262 -3.53 -11.33 16.46
C LEU A 262 -3.95 -12.68 15.88
N MET A 263 -5.10 -12.73 15.21
CA MET A 263 -5.60 -13.91 14.54
C MET A 263 -4.70 -14.29 13.35
N GLU A 264 -4.25 -13.32 12.54
CA GLU A 264 -3.28 -13.59 11.48
C GLU A 264 -1.95 -14.12 12.04
N PHE A 265 -1.42 -13.52 13.11
CA PHE A 265 -0.20 -13.99 13.76
C PHE A 265 -0.34 -15.44 14.26
N VAL A 266 -1.43 -15.77 14.96
CA VAL A 266 -1.70 -17.13 15.43
C VAL A 266 -1.89 -18.11 14.28
N GLU A 267 -2.53 -17.70 13.18
CA GLU A 267 -2.71 -18.55 11.99
C GLU A 267 -1.36 -18.90 11.35
N MET A 268 -0.52 -17.89 11.12
CA MET A 268 0.73 -17.99 10.36
C MET A 268 1.91 -18.55 11.16
N GLU A 269 1.94 -18.36 12.47
CA GLU A 269 3.02 -18.84 13.33
C GLU A 269 2.59 -20.09 14.14
N PHE A 270 3.51 -20.62 14.96
CA PHE A 270 3.31 -21.83 15.78
C PHE A 270 2.94 -23.07 14.94
N GLN A 271 3.86 -23.45 14.05
CA GLN A 271 3.66 -24.52 13.05
C GLN A 271 4.08 -25.90 13.56
N GLU A 272 4.59 -26.00 14.78
CA GLU A 272 4.91 -27.26 15.43
C GLU A 272 3.63 -28.03 15.78
N GLU A 273 3.67 -29.36 15.60
CA GLU A 273 2.50 -30.25 15.74
C GLU A 273 1.72 -30.05 17.06
N GLN A 274 2.42 -29.84 18.18
CA GLN A 274 1.79 -29.61 19.49
C GLN A 274 0.98 -28.31 19.52
N PHE A 275 1.50 -27.23 18.94
CA PHE A 275 0.80 -25.96 18.86
C PHE A 275 -0.34 -26.00 17.86
N LEU A 276 -0.17 -26.67 16.71
CA LEU A 276 -1.25 -26.90 15.75
C LEU A 276 -2.43 -27.64 16.40
N GLN A 277 -2.15 -28.67 17.20
CA GLN A 277 -3.16 -29.43 17.93
C GLN A 277 -3.92 -28.55 18.95
N GLN A 278 -3.18 -27.68 19.66
CA GLN A 278 -3.76 -26.73 20.60
C GLN A 278 -4.64 -25.69 19.90
N LYS A 279 -4.12 -25.06 18.83
CA LYS A 279 -4.88 -24.13 17.97
C LYS A 279 -6.17 -24.78 17.49
N LEU A 280 -6.09 -26.00 16.97
CA LEU A 280 -7.27 -26.72 16.48
C LEU A 280 -8.30 -26.93 17.59
N THR A 281 -7.86 -27.37 18.78
CA THR A 281 -8.74 -27.58 19.93
C THR A 281 -9.46 -26.29 20.33
N TYR A 282 -8.72 -25.17 20.40
CA TYR A 282 -9.27 -23.87 20.72
C TYR A 282 -10.31 -23.42 19.67
N PHE A 283 -9.94 -23.41 18.38
CA PHE A 283 -10.83 -22.92 17.32
C PHE A 283 -12.05 -23.81 17.09
N GLN A 284 -11.96 -25.11 17.36
CA GLN A 284 -13.14 -25.99 17.34
C GLN A 284 -14.12 -25.66 18.47
N ALA A 285 -13.60 -25.37 19.67
CA ALA A 285 -14.43 -24.94 20.80
C ALA A 285 -15.07 -23.56 20.53
N ASP A 286 -14.31 -22.62 19.96
CA ASP A 286 -14.81 -21.30 19.60
C ASP A 286 -15.88 -21.39 18.51
N LEU A 287 -15.65 -22.17 17.45
CA LEU A 287 -16.62 -22.43 16.39
C LEU A 287 -17.92 -23.03 16.95
N GLN A 288 -17.82 -24.00 17.85
CA GLN A 288 -18.99 -24.61 18.47
C GLN A 288 -19.76 -23.59 19.32
N ALA A 289 -19.07 -22.76 20.10
CA ALA A 289 -19.69 -21.72 20.91
C ALA A 289 -20.39 -20.65 20.04
N ILE A 290 -19.80 -20.28 18.91
CA ILE A 290 -20.37 -19.35 17.92
C ILE A 290 -21.66 -19.91 17.34
N ILE A 291 -21.69 -21.20 17.00
CA ILE A 291 -22.86 -21.90 16.46
C ILE A 291 -23.98 -21.99 17.52
N GLU A 292 -23.65 -22.21 18.79
CA GLU A 292 -24.63 -22.38 19.87
C GLU A 292 -25.26 -21.07 20.37
N LYS A 293 -24.50 -19.97 20.44
CA LYS A 293 -24.95 -18.68 21.01
C LYS A 293 -25.78 -17.81 20.05
N GLY A 294 -26.00 -18.28 18.83
CA GLY A 294 -26.29 -17.49 17.62
C GLY A 294 -27.29 -16.34 17.74
N ASP A 295 -26.79 -15.12 17.51
CA ASP A 295 -27.53 -14.17 16.68
C ASP A 295 -27.07 -14.36 15.23
N MET A 296 -27.73 -15.29 14.55
CA MET A 296 -27.45 -15.72 13.18
C MET A 296 -27.68 -14.61 12.13
N SER A 297 -28.07 -13.39 12.55
CA SER A 297 -28.42 -12.29 11.66
C SER A 297 -27.31 -11.25 11.45
N SER A 298 -26.27 -11.21 12.30
CA SER A 298 -25.17 -10.24 12.15
C SER A 298 -24.15 -10.66 11.08
N TRP A 299 -23.78 -9.71 10.22
CA TRP A 299 -22.69 -9.87 9.24
C TRP A 299 -21.34 -10.16 9.88
N SER A 300 -21.03 -9.54 11.03
CA SER A 300 -19.78 -9.77 11.77
C SER A 300 -19.71 -11.20 12.31
N TRP A 301 -20.84 -11.73 12.79
CA TRP A 301 -20.95 -13.09 13.28
C TRP A 301 -20.67 -14.10 12.17
N LYS A 302 -21.27 -13.90 10.99
CA LYS A 302 -21.05 -14.78 9.82
C LYS A 302 -19.58 -14.79 9.42
N PHE A 303 -18.97 -13.60 9.31
CA PHE A 303 -17.57 -13.48 8.91
C PHE A 303 -16.63 -14.22 9.87
N ARG A 304 -16.80 -14.03 11.18
CA ARG A 304 -15.99 -14.70 12.20
C ARG A 304 -16.16 -16.23 12.15
N ARG A 305 -17.41 -16.72 12.06
CA ARG A 305 -17.69 -18.16 11.88
C ARG A 305 -16.96 -18.73 10.67
N ASP A 306 -17.10 -18.09 9.51
CA ASP A 306 -16.56 -18.59 8.24
C ASP A 306 -15.02 -18.64 8.29
N ARG A 307 -14.37 -17.63 8.88
CA ARG A 307 -12.91 -17.61 9.10
C ARG A 307 -12.45 -18.76 9.99
N ILE A 308 -13.10 -18.96 11.15
CA ILE A 308 -12.71 -20.00 12.10
C ILE A 308 -12.96 -21.40 11.52
N ALA A 309 -14.07 -21.62 10.82
CA ALA A 309 -14.34 -22.90 10.16
C ALA A 309 -13.27 -23.24 9.11
N LEU A 310 -12.88 -22.25 8.30
CA LEU A 310 -11.79 -22.41 7.34
C LEU A 310 -10.45 -22.71 8.02
N LEU A 311 -10.15 -22.03 9.12
CA LEU A 311 -8.93 -22.25 9.90
C LEU A 311 -8.89 -23.66 10.51
N CYS A 312 -9.99 -24.12 11.12
CA CYS A 312 -10.12 -25.49 11.62
C CYS A 312 -9.82 -26.53 10.53
N TYR A 313 -10.36 -26.34 9.33
CA TYR A 313 -10.08 -27.23 8.20
C TYR A 313 -8.59 -27.21 7.81
N ARG A 314 -7.99 -26.02 7.68
CA ARG A 314 -6.55 -25.88 7.37
C ARG A 314 -5.66 -26.56 8.42
N LEU A 315 -5.97 -26.40 9.70
CA LEU A 315 -5.24 -27.04 10.79
C LEU A 315 -5.38 -28.57 10.74
N GLN A 316 -6.58 -29.09 10.45
CA GLN A 316 -6.79 -30.53 10.24
C GLN A 316 -5.94 -31.07 9.09
N VAL A 317 -5.84 -30.33 7.98
CA VAL A 317 -4.97 -30.68 6.84
C VAL A 317 -3.50 -30.69 7.26
N GLN A 318 -3.02 -29.66 7.96
CA GLN A 318 -1.63 -29.58 8.42
C GLN A 318 -1.26 -30.71 9.39
N LEU A 319 -2.20 -31.15 10.23
CA LEU A 319 -2.04 -32.28 11.15
C LEU A 319 -2.17 -33.65 10.46
N GLY A 320 -2.39 -33.71 9.14
CA GLY A 320 -2.50 -34.97 8.41
C GLY A 320 -3.76 -35.77 8.75
N SER A 321 -4.88 -35.08 9.02
CA SER A 321 -6.17 -35.75 9.28
C SER A 321 -6.59 -36.63 8.10
N MET A 322 -7.34 -37.69 8.39
CA MET A 322 -7.83 -38.60 7.34
C MET A 322 -8.77 -37.87 6.38
N GLU A 323 -8.70 -38.21 5.09
CA GLU A 323 -9.55 -37.62 4.04
C GLU A 323 -11.05 -37.72 4.38
N ALA A 324 -11.47 -38.84 4.98
CA ALA A 324 -12.85 -39.03 5.42
C ALA A 324 -13.29 -37.99 6.48
N ASP A 325 -12.41 -37.60 7.40
CA ASP A 325 -12.71 -36.62 8.44
C ASP A 325 -12.79 -35.21 7.84
N LEU A 326 -11.89 -34.88 6.91
CA LEU A 326 -11.91 -33.62 6.18
C LEU A 326 -13.20 -33.46 5.36
N LEU A 327 -13.61 -34.52 4.65
CA LEU A 327 -14.86 -34.53 3.89
C LEU A 327 -16.09 -34.38 4.80
N ASN A 328 -16.09 -35.06 5.96
CA ASN A 328 -17.17 -34.93 6.94
C ASN A 328 -17.25 -33.51 7.52
N PHE A 329 -16.10 -32.90 7.85
CA PHE A 329 -16.04 -31.53 8.34
C PHE A 329 -16.56 -30.54 7.29
N GLN A 330 -16.10 -30.68 6.05
CA GLN A 330 -16.53 -29.85 4.93
C GLN A 330 -18.03 -29.98 4.65
N ALA A 331 -18.60 -31.19 4.70
CA ALA A 331 -20.02 -31.41 4.53
C ALA A 331 -20.86 -30.78 5.65
N LYS A 332 -20.36 -30.80 6.89
CA LYS A 332 -21.04 -30.19 8.05
C LYS A 332 -21.08 -28.66 7.97
N HIS A 333 -20.07 -28.05 7.34
CA HIS A 333 -19.90 -26.60 7.24
C HIS A 333 -19.98 -26.11 5.79
N TRP A 334 -20.78 -26.78 4.96
CA TRP A 334 -20.86 -26.52 3.51
C TRP A 334 -21.34 -25.11 3.16
N GLU A 335 -22.01 -24.42 4.09
CA GLU A 335 -22.41 -23.02 3.96
C GLU A 335 -21.23 -22.04 3.89
N VAL A 336 -20.04 -22.43 4.37
CA VAL A 336 -18.84 -21.61 4.38
C VAL A 336 -18.22 -21.55 2.99
N ALA A 337 -18.29 -20.38 2.33
CA ALA A 337 -17.79 -20.19 0.97
C ALA A 337 -16.30 -20.56 0.82
N GLY A 338 -15.47 -20.27 1.83
CA GLY A 338 -14.05 -20.65 1.85
C GLY A 338 -13.81 -22.15 1.73
N LEU A 339 -14.64 -22.98 2.37
CA LEU A 339 -14.54 -24.43 2.28
C LEU A 339 -14.97 -24.94 0.90
N ARG A 340 -16.00 -24.33 0.28
CA ARG A 340 -16.38 -24.66 -1.10
C ARG A 340 -15.28 -24.28 -2.09
N LYS A 341 -14.66 -23.09 -1.93
CA LYS A 341 -13.50 -22.67 -2.72
C LYS A 341 -12.33 -23.67 -2.65
N LEU A 342 -12.07 -24.26 -1.48
CA LEU A 342 -11.07 -25.34 -1.35
C LEU A 342 -11.46 -26.61 -2.12
N ALA A 343 -12.71 -27.07 -2.04
CA ALA A 343 -13.16 -28.22 -2.84
C ALA A 343 -13.09 -27.95 -4.34
N ILE A 344 -13.42 -26.73 -4.78
CA ILE A 344 -13.31 -26.32 -6.18
C ILE A 344 -11.84 -26.38 -6.62
N ALA A 345 -10.93 -25.78 -5.84
CA ALA A 345 -9.49 -25.79 -6.14
C ALA A 345 -8.96 -27.23 -6.23
N GLN A 346 -9.32 -28.10 -5.29
CA GLN A 346 -8.94 -29.52 -5.30
C GLN A 346 -9.51 -30.27 -6.53
N ALA A 347 -10.74 -29.97 -6.95
CA ALA A 347 -11.33 -30.56 -8.14
C ALA A 347 -10.58 -30.11 -9.41
N VAL A 348 -10.22 -28.83 -9.50
CA VAL A 348 -9.43 -28.29 -10.61
C VAL A 348 -8.03 -28.89 -10.65
N GLU A 349 -7.32 -28.96 -9.52
CA GLU A 349 -5.98 -29.55 -9.40
C GLU A 349 -5.96 -31.01 -9.84
N ASN A 350 -7.00 -31.78 -9.48
CA ASN A 350 -7.17 -33.17 -9.88
C ASN A 350 -7.74 -33.35 -11.31
N GLN A 351 -7.85 -32.27 -12.09
CA GLN A 351 -8.45 -32.25 -13.44
C GLN A 351 -9.89 -32.78 -13.50
N GLN A 352 -10.62 -32.75 -12.39
CA GLN A 352 -12.04 -33.12 -12.30
C GLN A 352 -12.91 -31.93 -12.69
N LEU A 353 -12.77 -31.45 -13.94
CA LEU A 353 -13.40 -30.20 -14.39
C LEU A 353 -14.93 -30.23 -14.31
N ASP A 354 -15.58 -31.35 -14.60
CA ASP A 354 -17.04 -31.49 -14.47
C ASP A 354 -17.51 -31.30 -13.02
N ARG A 355 -16.74 -31.82 -12.07
CA ARG A 355 -17.00 -31.63 -10.64
C ARG A 355 -16.77 -30.16 -10.24
N ALA A 356 -15.70 -29.54 -10.72
CA ALA A 356 -15.42 -28.13 -10.46
C ALA A 356 -16.56 -27.23 -10.98
N VAL A 357 -17.03 -27.47 -12.21
CA VAL A 357 -18.18 -26.75 -12.79
C VAL A 357 -19.43 -26.93 -11.93
N HIS A 358 -19.74 -28.15 -11.49
CA HIS A 358 -20.90 -28.39 -10.64
C HIS A 358 -20.82 -27.61 -9.31
N LEU A 359 -19.66 -27.65 -8.64
CA LEU A 359 -19.42 -26.94 -7.38
C LEU A 359 -19.48 -25.42 -7.54
N LEU A 360 -18.97 -24.89 -8.65
CA LEU A 360 -19.01 -23.47 -8.97
C LEU A 360 -20.46 -23.01 -9.22
N GLN A 361 -21.24 -23.77 -9.99
CA GLN A 361 -22.65 -23.48 -10.24
C GLN A 361 -23.48 -23.53 -8.95
N GLU A 362 -23.29 -24.55 -8.12
CA GLU A 362 -23.92 -24.64 -6.79
C GLU A 362 -23.53 -23.44 -5.92
N SER A 363 -22.24 -23.08 -5.88
CA SER A 363 -21.75 -21.95 -5.08
C SER A 363 -22.32 -20.61 -5.54
N LYS A 364 -22.49 -20.39 -6.85
CA LYS A 364 -23.19 -19.21 -7.39
C LYS A 364 -24.62 -19.11 -6.88
N GLN A 365 -25.33 -20.24 -6.78
CA GLN A 365 -26.70 -20.25 -6.25
C GLN A 365 -26.74 -19.96 -4.74
N LEU A 366 -25.84 -20.57 -3.97
CA LEU A 366 -25.78 -20.39 -2.51
C LEU A 366 -25.37 -18.95 -2.12
N ASP A 367 -24.47 -18.33 -2.89
CA ASP A 367 -23.92 -17.00 -2.62
C ASP A 367 -24.51 -15.91 -3.51
N ALA A 368 -25.67 -16.12 -4.14
CA ALA A 368 -26.24 -15.20 -5.14
C ALA A 368 -26.39 -13.74 -4.67
N GLN A 369 -26.49 -13.53 -3.36
CA GLN A 369 -26.55 -12.20 -2.73
C GLN A 369 -25.19 -11.47 -2.64
N TYR A 370 -24.07 -12.17 -2.81
CA TYR A 370 -22.71 -11.65 -2.70
C TYR A 370 -22.09 -11.50 -4.09
N ARG A 371 -22.31 -10.34 -4.70
CA ARG A 371 -21.87 -10.03 -6.07
C ARG A 371 -20.40 -10.34 -6.33
N GLY A 372 -19.51 -10.02 -5.37
CA GLY A 372 -18.08 -10.34 -5.49
C GLY A 372 -17.79 -11.84 -5.59
N LEU A 373 -18.46 -12.67 -4.76
CA LEU A 373 -18.31 -14.13 -4.83
C LEU A 373 -18.89 -14.68 -6.14
N VAL A 374 -20.03 -14.15 -6.60
CA VAL A 374 -20.60 -14.54 -7.89
C VAL A 374 -19.62 -14.22 -9.03
N SER A 375 -19.01 -13.03 -9.03
CA SER A 375 -17.98 -12.68 -10.03
C SER A 375 -16.78 -13.64 -9.98
N ASP A 376 -16.24 -13.93 -8.79
CA ASP A 376 -15.14 -14.89 -8.60
C ASP A 376 -15.46 -16.29 -9.16
N TYR A 377 -16.67 -16.78 -8.94
CA TYR A 377 -17.09 -18.10 -9.44
C TYR A 377 -17.31 -18.08 -10.95
N SER A 378 -17.93 -17.02 -11.48
CA SER A 378 -18.14 -16.85 -12.92
C SER A 378 -16.81 -16.75 -13.67
N GLN A 379 -15.81 -16.08 -13.09
CA GLN A 379 -14.45 -16.03 -13.65
C GLN A 379 -13.85 -17.44 -13.79
N GLN A 380 -13.95 -18.26 -12.74
CA GLN A 380 -13.43 -19.64 -12.78
C GLN A 380 -14.21 -20.52 -13.77
N LEU A 381 -15.54 -20.39 -13.83
CA LEU A 381 -16.37 -21.10 -14.83
C LEU A 381 -15.97 -20.72 -16.25
N ARG A 382 -15.84 -19.41 -16.52
CA ARG A 382 -15.39 -18.88 -17.80
C ARG A 382 -14.05 -19.46 -18.21
N ASP A 383 -13.08 -19.51 -17.31
CA ASP A 383 -11.74 -20.05 -17.62
C ASP A 383 -11.78 -21.56 -17.90
N ILE A 384 -12.60 -22.33 -17.16
CA ILE A 384 -12.83 -23.76 -17.44
C ILE A 384 -13.51 -23.94 -18.80
N TYR A 385 -14.59 -23.21 -19.08
CA TYR A 385 -15.31 -23.30 -20.36
C TYR A 385 -14.45 -22.91 -21.55
N ARG A 386 -13.60 -21.87 -21.39
CA ARG A 386 -12.63 -21.48 -22.41
C ARG A 386 -11.65 -22.61 -22.70
N SER A 387 -11.14 -23.30 -21.67
CA SER A 387 -10.25 -24.45 -21.85
C SER A 387 -10.90 -25.64 -22.59
N GLN A 388 -12.23 -25.71 -22.55
CA GLN A 388 -13.04 -26.73 -23.22
C GLN A 388 -13.59 -26.30 -24.58
N GLY A 389 -13.30 -25.07 -25.04
CA GLY A 389 -13.82 -24.50 -26.29
C GLY A 389 -15.35 -24.26 -26.27
N GLN A 390 -15.91 -23.97 -25.10
CA GLN A 390 -17.36 -23.73 -24.91
C GLN A 390 -17.68 -22.23 -24.92
N ASP A 391 -17.50 -21.58 -26.08
CA ASP A 391 -17.62 -20.13 -26.25
C ASP A 391 -19.00 -19.57 -25.84
N ASP A 392 -20.08 -20.30 -26.11
CA ASP A 392 -21.43 -19.90 -25.68
C ASP A 392 -21.53 -19.72 -24.17
N LYS A 393 -20.88 -20.60 -23.39
CA LYS A 393 -20.86 -20.52 -21.93
C LYS A 393 -19.87 -19.49 -21.42
N VAL A 394 -18.75 -19.27 -22.12
CA VAL A 394 -17.82 -18.16 -21.82
C VAL A 394 -18.58 -16.84 -21.90
N ARG A 395 -19.37 -16.65 -22.96
CA ARG A 395 -20.24 -15.49 -23.13
C ARG A 395 -21.25 -15.34 -22.00
N GLU A 396 -21.95 -16.41 -21.61
CA GLU A 396 -22.91 -16.38 -20.49
C GLU A 396 -22.25 -15.92 -19.19
N GLU A 397 -21.06 -16.42 -18.88
CA GLU A 397 -20.32 -16.04 -17.67
C GLU A 397 -19.80 -14.59 -17.73
N LEU A 398 -19.35 -14.10 -18.89
CA LEU A 398 -18.98 -12.69 -19.08
C LEU A 398 -20.17 -11.75 -18.84
N LEU A 399 -21.34 -12.08 -19.39
CA LEU A 399 -22.56 -11.31 -19.19
C LEU A 399 -22.98 -11.30 -17.71
N GLU A 400 -22.88 -12.44 -17.02
CA GLU A 400 -23.16 -12.52 -15.59
C GLU A 400 -22.21 -11.64 -14.76
N MET A 401 -20.91 -11.66 -15.06
CA MET A 401 -19.92 -10.82 -14.36
C MET A 401 -20.22 -9.32 -14.55
N ILE A 402 -20.44 -8.91 -15.81
CA ILE A 402 -20.61 -7.49 -16.17
C ILE A 402 -21.95 -6.96 -15.67
N PHE A 403 -23.06 -7.63 -15.99
CA PHE A 403 -24.40 -7.09 -15.76
C PHE A 403 -24.95 -7.47 -14.38
N SER A 404 -24.92 -8.77 -14.03
CA SER A 404 -25.50 -9.27 -12.78
C SER A 404 -24.62 -8.95 -11.56
N ALA A 405 -23.33 -9.33 -11.60
CA ALA A 405 -22.39 -9.07 -10.51
C ALA A 405 -21.92 -7.61 -10.47
N GLY A 406 -21.90 -6.92 -11.62
CA GLY A 406 -21.47 -5.52 -11.68
C GLY A 406 -19.98 -5.32 -11.60
N ASP A 407 -19.22 -6.27 -12.14
CA ASP A 407 -17.78 -6.14 -12.29
C ASP A 407 -17.47 -5.04 -13.32
N THR A 408 -16.66 -4.07 -12.90
CA THR A 408 -16.35 -2.87 -13.71
C THR A 408 -14.99 -2.95 -14.40
N ASP A 409 -14.32 -4.12 -14.36
CA ASP A 409 -13.10 -4.33 -15.12
C ASP A 409 -13.37 -4.24 -16.62
N LEU A 410 -12.81 -3.20 -17.25
CA LEU A 410 -12.93 -2.95 -18.68
C LEU A 410 -12.43 -4.11 -19.55
N LYS A 411 -11.50 -4.92 -19.05
CA LYS A 411 -11.02 -6.10 -19.79
C LYS A 411 -12.14 -7.11 -20.05
N LEU A 412 -13.09 -7.25 -19.14
CA LEU A 412 -14.25 -8.14 -19.31
C LEU A 412 -15.15 -7.65 -20.46
N ILE A 413 -15.35 -6.33 -20.53
CA ILE A 413 -16.15 -5.69 -21.58
C ILE A 413 -15.47 -5.84 -22.94
N GLU A 414 -14.16 -5.60 -23.00
CA GLU A 414 -13.37 -5.79 -24.22
C GLU A 414 -13.37 -7.26 -24.68
N GLU A 415 -13.27 -8.22 -23.75
CA GLU A 415 -13.35 -9.64 -24.06
C GLU A 415 -14.72 -10.04 -24.60
N LEU A 416 -15.81 -9.52 -24.03
CA LEU A 416 -17.18 -9.81 -24.48
C LEU A 416 -17.38 -9.51 -25.96
N GLN A 417 -16.67 -8.52 -26.51
CA GLN A 417 -16.75 -8.11 -27.91
C GLN A 417 -16.51 -9.27 -28.88
N ASP A 418 -15.63 -10.22 -28.53
CA ASP A 418 -15.29 -11.36 -29.39
C ASP A 418 -16.40 -12.42 -29.47
N PHE A 419 -17.38 -12.36 -28.57
CA PHE A 419 -18.44 -13.37 -28.42
C PHE A 419 -19.84 -12.88 -28.80
N VAL A 420 -19.97 -11.64 -29.28
CA VAL A 420 -21.28 -11.02 -29.56
C VAL A 420 -21.36 -10.51 -31.00
N SER A 421 -22.57 -10.47 -31.56
CA SER A 421 -22.80 -9.78 -32.82
C SER A 421 -22.62 -8.27 -32.68
N LYS A 422 -22.42 -7.57 -33.81
CA LYS A 422 -22.29 -6.11 -33.81
C LYS A 422 -23.54 -5.43 -33.24
N GLU A 423 -24.72 -5.98 -33.52
CA GLU A 423 -26.01 -5.47 -33.05
C GLU A 423 -26.15 -5.65 -31.52
N GLU A 424 -25.82 -6.83 -30.99
CA GLU A 424 -25.82 -7.08 -29.54
C GLU A 424 -24.78 -6.22 -28.83
N TRP A 425 -23.58 -6.08 -29.39
CA TRP A 425 -22.52 -5.26 -28.84
C TRP A 425 -22.95 -3.81 -28.61
N GLN A 426 -23.63 -3.22 -29.60
CA GLN A 426 -24.13 -1.85 -29.47
C GLN A 426 -25.20 -1.74 -28.38
N SER A 427 -26.12 -2.72 -28.30
CA SER A 427 -27.13 -2.76 -27.24
C SER A 427 -26.49 -2.87 -25.85
N TYR A 428 -25.49 -3.73 -25.67
CA TYR A 428 -24.80 -3.88 -24.40
C TYR A 428 -24.04 -2.62 -23.98
N LEU A 429 -23.39 -1.95 -24.93
CA LEU A 429 -22.73 -0.68 -24.65
C LEU A 429 -23.72 0.44 -24.28
N ASP A 430 -24.91 0.45 -24.88
CA ASP A 430 -26.00 1.36 -24.46
C ASP A 430 -26.39 1.11 -23.00
N ASP A 431 -26.64 -0.14 -22.64
CA ASP A 431 -26.99 -0.52 -21.26
C ASP A 431 -25.87 -0.12 -20.27
N LEU A 432 -24.60 -0.31 -20.64
CA LEU A 432 -23.45 0.07 -19.83
C LEU A 432 -23.27 1.58 -19.70
N LEU A 433 -23.63 2.36 -20.73
CA LEU A 433 -23.59 3.82 -20.68
C LEU A 433 -24.68 4.39 -19.77
N GLU A 434 -25.81 3.71 -19.62
CA GLU A 434 -26.88 4.10 -18.69
C GLU A 434 -26.62 3.64 -17.24
N ASP A 435 -25.73 2.68 -17.06
CA ASP A 435 -25.40 2.13 -15.74
C ASP A 435 -24.42 3.02 -14.97
N GLY A 436 -24.91 3.57 -13.84
CA GLY A 436 -24.13 4.43 -12.95
C GLY A 436 -22.87 3.78 -12.37
N ARG A 437 -22.76 2.43 -12.35
CA ARG A 437 -21.54 1.72 -11.93
C ARG A 437 -20.34 2.05 -12.84
N PHE A 438 -20.59 2.32 -14.12
CA PHE A 438 -19.56 2.56 -15.13
C PHE A 438 -19.27 4.05 -15.37
N GLN A 439 -19.71 4.93 -14.46
CA GLN A 439 -19.59 6.38 -14.62
C GLN A 439 -18.15 6.85 -14.87
N SER A 440 -17.16 6.23 -14.22
CA SER A 440 -15.74 6.58 -14.41
C SER A 440 -15.16 6.09 -15.74
N GLN A 441 -15.81 5.13 -16.39
CA GLN A 441 -15.41 4.47 -17.63
C GLN A 441 -16.18 4.98 -18.86
N GLN A 442 -17.15 5.89 -18.70
CA GLN A 442 -18.04 6.39 -19.75
C GLN A 442 -17.32 6.81 -21.05
N LEU A 443 -16.19 7.51 -20.94
CA LEU A 443 -15.43 7.94 -22.13
C LEU A 443 -14.86 6.75 -22.92
N ARG A 444 -14.38 5.70 -22.22
CA ARG A 444 -13.90 4.48 -22.87
C ARG A 444 -15.05 3.70 -23.50
N LEU A 445 -16.20 3.62 -22.84
CA LEU A 445 -17.39 2.98 -23.41
C LEU A 445 -17.87 3.68 -24.69
N LEU A 446 -17.85 5.02 -24.76
CA LEU A 446 -18.20 5.75 -25.98
C LEU A 446 -17.21 5.52 -27.13
N GLN A 447 -15.92 5.34 -26.80
CA GLN A 447 -14.92 4.93 -27.79
C GLN A 447 -15.22 3.52 -28.32
N LEU A 448 -15.51 2.57 -27.44
CA LEU A 448 -15.88 1.19 -27.82
C LEU A 448 -17.19 1.14 -28.63
N ALA A 449 -18.12 2.05 -28.35
CA ALA A 449 -19.39 2.19 -29.06
C ALA A 449 -19.26 2.84 -30.44
N ASP A 450 -18.06 3.28 -30.83
CA ASP A 450 -17.80 4.08 -32.02
C ASP A 450 -18.68 5.35 -32.08
N ARG A 451 -18.83 6.05 -30.95
CA ARG A 451 -19.62 7.31 -30.80
C ARG A 451 -18.71 8.53 -30.63
N PRO A 452 -17.93 8.91 -31.66
CA PRO A 452 -16.89 9.92 -31.51
C PRO A 452 -17.46 11.31 -31.19
N GLN A 453 -18.68 11.62 -31.65
CA GLN A 453 -19.28 12.92 -31.39
C GLN A 453 -19.71 13.08 -29.93
N GLU A 454 -20.42 12.09 -29.40
CA GLU A 454 -20.86 12.10 -28.01
C GLU A 454 -19.66 12.05 -27.05
N LEU A 455 -18.62 11.28 -27.40
CA LEU A 455 -17.34 11.28 -26.70
C LEU A 455 -16.76 12.70 -26.61
N LEU A 456 -16.64 13.38 -27.75
CA LEU A 456 -16.09 14.72 -27.79
C LEU A 456 -16.93 15.71 -26.97
N ASP A 457 -18.26 15.66 -27.10
CA ASP A 457 -19.17 16.54 -26.35
C ASP A 457 -18.99 16.35 -24.83
N ARG A 458 -18.91 15.10 -24.34
CA ARG A 458 -18.67 14.83 -22.91
C ARG A 458 -17.28 15.26 -22.44
N ILE A 459 -16.26 15.14 -23.29
CA ILE A 459 -14.91 15.64 -22.99
C ILE A 459 -14.95 17.17 -22.84
N THR A 460 -15.60 17.89 -23.76
CA THR A 460 -15.69 19.36 -23.73
C THR A 460 -16.47 19.90 -22.52
N ALA A 461 -17.40 19.11 -21.98
CA ALA A 461 -18.16 19.45 -20.78
C ALA A 461 -17.43 19.11 -19.46
N SER A 462 -16.30 18.40 -19.53
CA SER A 462 -15.56 17.94 -18.35
C SER A 462 -14.56 18.97 -17.81
N SER A 463 -14.22 18.88 -16.52
CA SER A 463 -13.17 19.71 -15.92
C SER A 463 -11.75 19.34 -16.37
N TRP A 464 -11.59 18.14 -16.94
CA TRP A 464 -10.32 17.57 -17.43
C TRP A 464 -10.29 17.61 -18.96
N PHE A 465 -10.75 18.72 -19.54
CA PHE A 465 -11.01 18.85 -20.98
C PHE A 465 -9.76 18.52 -21.81
N LEU A 466 -8.64 19.19 -21.55
CA LEU A 466 -7.42 19.03 -22.35
C LEU A 466 -6.79 17.63 -22.17
N GLU A 467 -6.72 17.15 -20.93
CA GLU A 467 -6.18 15.84 -20.59
C GLU A 467 -6.96 14.70 -21.25
N ASN A 468 -8.30 14.83 -21.31
CA ASN A 468 -9.13 13.85 -21.99
C ASN A 468 -9.02 13.94 -23.52
N LEU A 469 -8.86 15.12 -24.11
CA LEU A 469 -8.57 15.23 -25.54
C LEU A 469 -7.27 14.47 -25.89
N ASP A 470 -6.22 14.66 -25.08
CA ASP A 470 -4.94 13.96 -25.27
C ASP A 470 -5.09 12.44 -25.15
N ARG A 471 -5.84 11.98 -24.14
CA ARG A 471 -6.11 10.56 -23.92
C ARG A 471 -6.80 9.89 -25.11
N PHE A 472 -7.69 10.59 -25.81
CA PHE A 472 -8.49 10.05 -26.91
C PHE A 472 -8.08 10.60 -28.30
N GLU A 473 -6.93 11.27 -28.39
CA GLU A 473 -6.47 11.97 -29.59
C GLU A 473 -6.40 11.05 -30.81
N ALA A 474 -5.74 9.90 -30.69
CA ALA A 474 -5.56 8.98 -31.81
C ALA A 474 -6.92 8.59 -32.44
N TYR A 475 -7.89 8.22 -31.61
CA TYR A 475 -9.23 7.85 -32.05
C TYR A 475 -10.03 9.03 -32.62
N LEU A 476 -10.01 10.18 -31.95
CA LEU A 476 -10.74 11.37 -32.40
C LEU A 476 -10.11 12.00 -33.64
N SER A 477 -8.79 11.89 -33.84
CA SER A 477 -8.09 12.38 -35.02
C SER A 477 -8.45 11.58 -36.27
N GLU A 478 -8.70 10.28 -36.13
CA GLU A 478 -9.16 9.43 -37.22
C GLU A 478 -10.62 9.74 -37.60
N LYS A 479 -11.49 9.93 -36.60
CA LYS A 479 -12.95 10.00 -36.78
C LYS A 479 -13.50 11.41 -36.96
N LEU A 480 -12.96 12.40 -36.25
CA LEU A 480 -13.44 13.79 -36.20
C LEU A 480 -12.29 14.81 -36.16
N PRO A 481 -11.34 14.79 -37.13
CA PRO A 481 -10.12 15.59 -37.05
C PRO A 481 -10.34 17.11 -36.98
N GLU A 482 -11.30 17.64 -37.74
CA GLU A 482 -11.62 19.08 -37.73
C GLU A 482 -12.26 19.51 -36.40
N ARG A 483 -13.16 18.69 -35.84
CA ARG A 483 -13.81 18.99 -34.55
C ARG A 483 -12.83 18.83 -33.38
N LEU A 484 -11.91 17.86 -33.46
CA LEU A 484 -10.83 17.70 -32.49
C LEU A 484 -9.94 18.96 -32.47
N ARG A 485 -9.54 19.47 -33.64
CA ARG A 485 -8.79 20.73 -33.75
C ARG A 485 -9.53 21.88 -33.09
N ASP A 486 -10.82 22.05 -33.38
CA ASP A 486 -11.62 23.14 -32.82
C ASP A 486 -11.77 23.01 -31.30
N ALA A 487 -11.91 21.79 -30.78
CA ALA A 487 -11.96 21.50 -29.36
C ALA A 487 -10.62 21.82 -28.67
N TYR A 488 -9.48 21.45 -29.25
CA TYR A 488 -8.16 21.86 -28.76
C TYR A 488 -8.02 23.38 -28.75
N ALA A 489 -8.39 24.05 -29.85
CA ALA A 489 -8.34 25.51 -29.94
C ALA A 489 -9.18 26.19 -28.84
N GLN A 490 -10.36 25.64 -28.53
CA GLN A 490 -11.21 26.10 -27.44
C GLN A 490 -10.56 25.88 -26.06
N ALA A 491 -10.05 24.68 -25.79
CA ALA A 491 -9.43 24.33 -24.51
C ALA A 491 -8.20 25.21 -24.21
N VAL A 492 -7.33 25.40 -25.22
CA VAL A 492 -6.10 26.19 -25.08
C VAL A 492 -6.43 27.69 -24.90
N CYS A 493 -7.48 28.20 -25.56
CA CYS A 493 -7.97 29.56 -25.30
C CYS A 493 -8.38 29.77 -23.84
N GLN A 494 -9.15 28.86 -23.25
CA GLN A 494 -9.57 28.94 -21.85
C GLN A 494 -8.36 28.91 -20.89
N GLN A 495 -7.38 28.04 -21.15
CA GLN A 495 -6.17 27.96 -20.35
C GLN A 495 -5.28 29.22 -20.49
N MET A 496 -5.23 29.83 -21.67
CA MET A 496 -4.46 31.07 -21.92
C MET A 496 -4.97 32.26 -21.10
N GLU A 497 -6.28 32.36 -20.88
CA GLU A 497 -6.87 33.43 -20.05
C GLU A 497 -6.33 33.36 -18.60
N ALA A 498 -6.30 32.15 -18.03
CA ALA A 498 -5.84 31.89 -16.66
C ALA A 498 -4.31 31.77 -16.51
N ALA A 499 -3.56 31.66 -17.61
CA ALA A 499 -2.11 31.45 -17.58
C ALA A 499 -1.34 32.71 -17.13
N SER A 500 -0.46 32.54 -16.14
CA SER A 500 0.35 33.60 -15.54
C SER A 500 1.83 33.29 -15.40
N SER A 501 2.27 32.08 -15.77
CA SER A 501 3.66 31.62 -15.62
C SER A 501 4.28 31.24 -16.95
N ARG A 502 5.62 31.41 -17.05
CA ARG A 502 6.40 31.05 -18.25
C ARG A 502 6.26 29.57 -18.61
N SER A 503 6.22 28.69 -17.62
CA SER A 503 5.99 27.25 -17.82
C SER A 503 4.64 26.98 -18.48
N ARG A 504 3.56 27.66 -18.05
CA ARG A 504 2.24 27.50 -18.67
C ARG A 504 2.21 28.03 -20.10
N TYR A 505 2.88 29.16 -20.38
CA TYR A 505 2.96 29.67 -21.75
C TYR A 505 3.70 28.71 -22.69
N ARG A 506 4.75 28.04 -22.20
CA ARG A 506 5.46 27.00 -22.96
C ARG A 506 4.57 25.82 -23.30
N GLN A 507 3.77 25.34 -22.33
CA GLN A 507 2.82 24.26 -22.56
C GLN A 507 1.79 24.65 -23.64
N LEU A 508 1.17 25.83 -23.53
CA LEU A 508 0.21 26.33 -24.52
C LEU A 508 0.82 26.52 -25.90
N ALA A 509 2.10 26.91 -25.98
CA ALA A 509 2.82 27.00 -27.24
C ALA A 509 3.05 25.59 -27.85
N GLY A 510 3.31 24.58 -27.03
CA GLY A 510 3.31 23.17 -27.43
C GLY A 510 1.95 22.71 -27.96
N ASP A 511 0.86 23.08 -27.29
CA ASP A 511 -0.50 22.75 -27.74
C ASP A 511 -0.84 23.40 -29.10
N LEU A 512 -0.29 24.57 -29.42
CA LEU A 512 -0.43 25.17 -30.77
C LEU A 512 0.25 24.34 -31.86
N VAL A 513 1.39 23.68 -31.57
CA VAL A 513 2.04 22.74 -32.52
C VAL A 513 1.11 21.57 -32.77
N LYS A 514 0.50 21.06 -31.70
CA LYS A 514 -0.44 19.94 -31.76
C LYS A 514 -1.65 20.27 -32.62
N ILE A 515 -2.28 21.43 -32.38
CA ILE A 515 -3.35 21.96 -33.23
C ILE A 515 -2.86 22.08 -34.68
N ALA A 516 -1.65 22.56 -34.90
CA ALA A 516 -1.08 22.74 -36.25
C ALA A 516 -0.87 21.43 -37.02
N GLY A 517 -0.75 20.30 -36.33
CA GLY A 517 -0.69 18.96 -36.90
C GLY A 517 -2.03 18.41 -37.41
N LEU A 518 -3.16 19.03 -37.04
CA LEU A 518 -4.50 18.63 -37.48
C LEU A 518 -4.93 19.36 -38.77
N PRO A 519 -5.98 18.90 -39.49
CA PRO A 519 -6.42 19.52 -40.75
C PRO A 519 -6.75 21.01 -40.61
N ASP A 520 -6.20 21.83 -41.51
CA ASP A 520 -6.19 23.31 -41.45
C ASP A 520 -5.68 23.92 -40.12
N GLY A 521 -5.04 23.10 -39.29
CA GLY A 521 -4.53 23.45 -37.98
C GLY A 521 -3.54 24.60 -38.00
N LYS A 522 -2.64 24.64 -39.00
CA LYS A 522 -1.65 25.71 -39.13
C LYS A 522 -2.30 27.10 -39.21
N VAL A 523 -3.42 27.20 -39.90
CA VAL A 523 -4.18 28.46 -40.05
C VAL A 523 -4.80 28.85 -38.71
N VAL A 524 -5.38 27.89 -38.00
CA VAL A 524 -5.96 28.10 -36.66
C VAL A 524 -4.89 28.52 -35.65
N SER A 525 -3.77 27.80 -35.58
CA SER A 525 -2.66 28.10 -34.67
C SER A 525 -2.05 29.48 -34.92
N GLU A 526 -1.84 29.87 -36.18
CA GLU A 526 -1.29 31.19 -36.50
C GLU A 526 -2.29 32.33 -36.19
N SER A 527 -3.58 32.07 -36.39
CA SER A 527 -4.65 32.99 -35.98
C SER A 527 -4.68 33.20 -34.47
N LEU A 528 -4.63 32.11 -33.69
CA LEU A 528 -4.58 32.16 -32.22
C LEU A 528 -3.31 32.88 -31.72
N ARG A 529 -2.14 32.53 -32.27
CA ARG A 529 -0.86 33.18 -31.95
C ARG A 529 -0.93 34.68 -32.18
N THR A 530 -1.46 35.10 -33.33
CA THR A 530 -1.61 36.52 -33.66
C THR A 530 -2.60 37.21 -32.73
N SER A 531 -3.75 36.59 -32.48
CA SER A 531 -4.78 37.11 -31.58
C SER A 531 -4.26 37.33 -30.15
N TRP A 532 -3.57 36.35 -29.57
CA TRP A 532 -3.03 36.47 -28.21
C TRP A 532 -1.94 37.53 -28.08
N LYS A 533 -1.09 37.72 -29.10
CA LYS A 533 -0.11 38.82 -29.11
C LYS A 533 -0.78 40.20 -29.11
N VAL A 534 -1.89 40.34 -29.84
CA VAL A 534 -2.68 41.58 -29.88
C VAL A 534 -3.43 41.79 -28.57
N GLN A 535 -4.01 40.75 -27.99
CA GLN A 535 -4.81 40.82 -26.78
C GLN A 535 -3.95 41.02 -25.51
N TYR A 536 -2.75 40.44 -25.46
CA TYR A 536 -1.86 40.49 -24.29
C TYR A 536 -0.46 41.07 -24.60
N PRO A 537 -0.35 42.31 -25.12
CA PRO A 537 0.92 42.88 -25.59
C PRO A 537 1.96 43.10 -24.48
N ARG A 538 1.54 43.04 -23.20
CA ARG A 538 2.42 43.22 -22.03
C ARG A 538 2.96 41.89 -21.47
N ARG A 539 2.45 40.73 -21.90
CA ARG A 539 2.91 39.41 -21.45
C ARG A 539 4.16 38.99 -22.22
N LYS A 540 5.31 39.64 -21.97
CA LYS A 540 6.56 39.40 -22.74
C LYS A 540 7.02 37.95 -22.75
N ALA A 541 6.98 37.27 -21.61
CA ALA A 541 7.34 35.85 -21.52
C ALA A 541 6.43 34.95 -22.37
N MET A 542 5.13 35.28 -22.48
CA MET A 542 4.22 34.55 -23.37
C MET A 542 4.61 34.74 -24.84
N ILE A 543 4.90 35.98 -25.25
CA ILE A 543 5.30 36.30 -26.63
C ILE A 543 6.58 35.55 -27.00
N GLU A 544 7.58 35.53 -26.11
CA GLU A 544 8.83 34.78 -26.30
C GLU A 544 8.58 33.28 -26.52
N GLU A 545 7.77 32.64 -25.67
CA GLU A 545 7.48 31.21 -25.81
C GLU A 545 6.65 30.93 -27.09
N LEU A 546 5.71 31.80 -27.45
CA LEU A 546 4.97 31.71 -28.72
C LEU A 546 5.86 31.93 -29.95
N ASP A 547 6.96 32.68 -29.82
CA ASP A 547 7.93 32.94 -30.91
C ASP A 547 9.00 31.87 -31.06
N ALA A 548 9.24 31.10 -29.99
CA ALA A 548 10.17 29.98 -30.00
C ALA A 548 9.65 28.75 -30.77
N VAL A 549 8.34 28.67 -31.03
CA VAL A 549 7.68 27.50 -31.59
C VAL A 549 7.40 27.65 -33.09
N TRP A 550 7.58 26.55 -33.84
CA TRP A 550 7.43 26.47 -35.31
C TRP A 550 6.62 25.22 -35.70
N TRP A 551 5.78 25.31 -36.73
CA TRP A 551 4.92 24.20 -37.21
C TRP A 551 4.74 24.10 -38.73
#